data_AF-A0A1J3D3N3-F1
#
_entry.id   AF-A0A1J3D3N3-F1
#
_cell.length_a   1.000
_cell.length_b   1.000
_cell.length_c   1.000
_cell.angle_alpha   90.00
_cell.angle_beta   90.00
_cell.angle_gamma   90.00
#
_symmetry.space_group_name_H-M   'P 1'
#
loop_
_entity.id
_entity.type
_entity.pdbx_description
1 polymer ?
#
loop_
_entity_poly.entity_id
_entity_poly.type
_entity_poly.pdbx_seq_one_letter_code
_entity_poly.pdbx_strand_id
1 'polypeptide(L)'
;MATNESEHEHRDEEEAGTNEDEDTGAQVAPIVRLEEVAVTTGEEDEDAVLDLKSKLYRFDKDANQWKERGAGTVKLLKHKTSGKIRLVMRQS
;
A
#
# COMPACT_ATOMS: atom_id res chain seq x y z
N MET A 1 -31.27 28.03 40.38
CA MET A 1 -30.23 28.82 41.05
C MET A 1 -28.98 27.97 41.08
N ALA A 2 -27.81 28.32 40.58
CA ALA A 2 -27.33 29.52 39.90
C ALA A 2 -26.29 29.07 38.86
N THR A 3 -26.19 29.84 37.79
CA THR A 3 -25.21 29.77 36.70
C THR A 3 -23.78 29.94 37.18
N ASN A 4 -22.82 29.31 36.50
CA ASN A 4 -21.54 29.96 36.24
C ASN A 4 -20.95 29.40 34.94
N GLU A 5 -21.17 30.14 33.86
CA GLU A 5 -20.38 30.07 32.62
C GLU A 5 -19.02 30.73 32.87
N SER A 6 -17.99 30.23 32.20
CA SER A 6 -16.82 31.04 31.88
C SER A 6 -16.39 30.70 30.46
N GLU A 7 -16.88 31.49 29.50
CA GLU A 7 -16.22 31.68 28.22
C GLU A 7 -15.03 32.62 28.42
N HIS A 8 -13.86 32.30 27.83
CA HIS A 8 -12.94 33.33 27.34
C HIS A 8 -12.09 32.82 26.17
N GLU A 9 -12.54 33.24 24.99
CA GLU A 9 -11.83 33.68 23.77
C GLU A 9 -10.37 33.24 23.47
N HIS A 10 -10.27 32.55 22.33
CA HIS A 10 -9.41 32.83 21.16
C HIS A 10 -7.95 33.30 21.37
N ARG A 11 -7.02 32.42 21.00
CA ARG A 11 -5.71 32.81 20.48
C ARG A 11 -5.37 31.93 19.28
N ASP A 12 -5.65 32.47 18.09
CA ASP A 12 -4.93 32.12 16.87
C ASP A 12 -3.45 32.36 17.14
N GLU A 13 -2.68 31.31 17.33
CA GLU A 13 -1.25 31.31 17.05
C GLU A 13 -0.98 30.12 16.14
N GLU A 14 -0.87 30.46 14.86
CA GLU A 14 -0.25 29.66 13.83
C GLU A 14 1.09 29.11 14.35
N GLU A 15 1.14 27.82 14.70
CA GLU A 15 2.34 27.04 14.46
C GLU A 15 2.02 26.02 13.37
N ALA A 16 1.86 26.55 12.17
CA ALA A 16 2.37 25.85 11.00
C ALA A 16 3.88 25.73 11.18
N GLY A 17 4.30 24.78 12.02
CA GLY A 17 5.67 24.32 12.11
C GLY A 17 6.04 23.81 10.73
N THR A 18 6.61 24.70 9.93
CA THR A 18 7.35 24.37 8.73
C THR A 18 8.37 23.33 9.18
N ASN A 19 8.10 22.06 8.89
CA ASN A 19 9.17 21.07 8.74
C ASN A 19 9.99 21.53 7.54
N GLU A 20 10.75 22.60 7.71
CA GLU A 20 11.90 22.86 6.87
C GLU A 20 12.80 21.69 7.16
N ASP A 21 12.89 20.76 6.20
CA ASP A 21 13.90 19.71 6.22
C ASP A 21 15.24 20.39 6.55
N GLU A 22 15.71 20.25 7.80
CA GLU A 22 17.00 20.80 8.23
C GLU A 22 18.07 20.14 7.37
N ASP A 23 18.46 20.84 6.29
CA ASP A 23 19.54 20.41 5.41
C ASP A 23 20.83 20.39 6.23
N THR A 24 21.16 19.20 6.71
CA THR A 24 22.31 18.98 7.59
C THR A 24 23.64 19.12 6.84
N GLY A 25 23.61 19.44 5.53
CA GLY A 25 24.78 19.49 4.66
C GLY A 25 25.42 18.12 4.42
N ALA A 26 24.71 17.03 4.77
CA ALA A 26 25.22 15.68 4.68
C ALA A 26 25.21 15.20 3.22
N GLN A 27 26.39 15.08 2.62
CA GLN A 27 26.52 14.49 1.28
C GLN A 27 26.52 12.97 1.37
N VAL A 28 25.39 12.35 1.06
CA VAL A 28 25.24 10.89 1.03
C VAL A 28 25.71 10.37 -0.33
N ALA A 29 26.93 9.84 -0.37
CA ALA A 29 27.44 9.15 -1.55
C ALA A 29 26.64 7.85 -1.77
N PRO A 30 26.23 7.52 -3.02
CA PRO A 30 25.54 6.27 -3.30
C PRO A 30 26.41 5.06 -2.91
N ILE A 31 25.91 4.21 -2.02
CA ILE A 31 26.60 2.99 -1.59
C ILE A 31 26.67 1.98 -2.75
N VAL A 32 25.65 1.98 -3.61
CA VAL A 32 25.53 1.06 -4.75
C VAL A 32 24.97 1.82 -5.95
N ARG A 33 25.49 1.51 -7.15
CA ARG A 33 24.89 1.92 -8.42
C ARG A 33 24.03 0.77 -8.95
N LEU A 34 22.76 1.05 -9.23
CA LEU A 34 21.86 0.08 -9.83
C LEU A 34 21.90 0.23 -11.36
N GLU A 35 22.02 -0.89 -12.06
CA GLU A 35 21.82 -0.93 -13.49
C GLU A 35 20.33 -1.11 -13.79
N GLU A 36 19.86 -0.47 -14.85
CA GLU A 36 18.50 -0.67 -15.33
C GLU A 36 18.38 -2.09 -15.90
N VAL A 37 17.34 -2.80 -15.47
CA VAL A 37 17.04 -4.16 -15.92
C VAL A 37 15.64 -4.23 -16.50
N ALA A 38 15.48 -5.02 -17.55
CA ALA A 38 14.16 -5.28 -18.13
C ALA A 38 13.29 -5.99 -17.08
N VAL A 39 12.15 -5.38 -16.77
CA VAL A 39 11.18 -5.94 -15.82
C VAL A 39 10.16 -6.76 -16.56
N THR A 40 9.99 -8.02 -16.14
CA THR A 40 8.90 -8.89 -16.60
C THR A 40 7.90 -9.10 -15.47
N THR A 41 6.64 -9.26 -15.85
CA THR A 41 5.53 -9.52 -14.91
C THR A 41 5.34 -11.01 -14.67
N GLY A 42 5.72 -11.85 -15.65
CA GLY A 42 5.43 -13.27 -15.67
C GLY A 42 3.98 -13.59 -16.04
N GLU A 43 3.26 -12.62 -16.63
CA GLU A 43 1.86 -12.68 -17.06
C GLU A 43 1.73 -12.52 -18.60
N GLU A 44 2.85 -12.45 -19.33
CA GLU A 44 2.90 -12.08 -20.76
C GLU A 44 2.19 -13.11 -21.68
N ASP A 45 2.15 -14.38 -21.28
CA ASP A 45 1.53 -15.49 -22.01
C ASP A 45 0.06 -15.75 -21.62
N GLU A 46 -0.55 -14.82 -20.89
CA GLU A 46 -1.89 -14.98 -20.34
C GLU A 46 -2.79 -13.78 -20.65
N ASP A 47 -4.10 -14.04 -20.71
CA ASP A 47 -5.12 -13.00 -20.86
C ASP A 47 -5.91 -12.86 -19.56
N ALA A 48 -6.14 -11.62 -19.14
CA ALA A 48 -6.95 -11.34 -17.96
C ALA A 48 -8.44 -11.53 -18.27
N VAL A 49 -9.06 -12.49 -17.61
CA VAL A 49 -10.50 -12.78 -17.69
C VAL A 49 -11.26 -11.96 -16.63
N LEU A 50 -10.58 -11.61 -15.54
CA LEU A 50 -11.11 -10.81 -14.44
C LEU A 50 -9.97 -9.98 -13.85
N ASP A 51 -10.28 -8.75 -13.46
CA ASP A 51 -9.40 -7.81 -12.77
C ASP A 51 -10.25 -6.97 -11.81
N LEU A 52 -10.01 -7.07 -10.50
CA LEU A 52 -10.75 -6.30 -9.50
C LEU A 52 -9.94 -6.04 -8.22
N LYS A 53 -10.26 -4.94 -7.54
CA LYS A 53 -9.72 -4.64 -6.20
C LYS A 53 -10.32 -5.58 -5.16
N SER A 54 -9.47 -6.11 -4.28
CA SER A 54 -9.84 -7.12 -3.31
C SER A 54 -8.96 -7.08 -2.07
N LYS A 55 -9.42 -7.76 -1.02
CA LYS A 55 -8.63 -8.09 0.16
C LYS A 55 -8.63 -9.60 0.35
N LEU A 56 -7.45 -10.19 0.43
CA LEU A 56 -7.26 -11.63 0.60
C LEU A 56 -7.02 -11.95 2.06
N TYR A 57 -7.69 -12.99 2.54
CA TYR A 57 -7.51 -13.53 3.88
C TYR A 57 -7.00 -14.96 3.79
N ARG A 58 -6.11 -15.33 4.71
CA ARG A 58 -5.73 -16.72 4.96
C ARG A 58 -6.33 -17.17 6.28
N PHE A 59 -6.82 -18.41 6.33
CA PHE A 59 -7.26 -19.00 7.58
C PHE A 59 -6.07 -19.58 8.34
N ASP A 60 -5.91 -19.19 9.59
CA ASP A 60 -4.94 -19.76 10.52
C ASP A 60 -5.63 -20.85 11.34
N LYS A 61 -5.28 -22.12 11.08
CA LYS A 61 -5.94 -23.27 11.71
C LYS A 61 -5.65 -23.38 13.20
N ASP A 62 -4.42 -23.08 13.60
CA ASP A 62 -3.97 -23.22 14.99
C ASP A 62 -4.63 -22.16 15.88
N ALA A 63 -4.74 -20.93 15.36
CA ALA A 63 -5.40 -19.82 16.05
C ALA A 63 -6.93 -19.74 15.77
N ASN A 64 -7.47 -20.63 14.94
CA ASN A 64 -8.88 -20.66 14.50
C ASN A 64 -9.43 -19.28 14.07
N GLN A 65 -8.64 -18.52 13.30
CA GLN A 65 -8.99 -17.15 12.91
C GLN A 65 -8.55 -16.82 11.48
N TRP A 66 -9.26 -15.87 10.86
CA TRP A 66 -8.82 -15.27 9.60
C TRP A 66 -7.74 -14.20 9.85
N LYS A 67 -6.71 -14.20 9.01
CA LYS A 67 -5.64 -13.20 8.99
C LYS A 67 -5.57 -12.57 7.61
N GLU A 68 -5.46 -11.25 7.55
CA GLU A 68 -5.24 -10.55 6.29
C GLU A 68 -3.91 -11.00 5.66
N ARG A 69 -3.94 -11.29 4.37
CA ARG A 69 -2.77 -11.69 3.58
C ARG A 69 -2.29 -10.55 2.66
N GLY A 70 -3.21 -9.70 2.22
CA GLY A 70 -2.90 -8.52 1.42
C GLY A 70 -4.15 -7.87 0.83
N ALA A 71 -4.05 -6.59 0.50
CA ALA A 71 -5.05 -5.83 -0.22
C ALA A 71 -4.47 -5.35 -1.56
N GLY A 72 -5.21 -5.50 -2.64
CA GLY A 72 -4.73 -5.13 -3.97
C GLY A 72 -5.59 -5.72 -5.09
N THR A 73 -5.04 -5.78 -6.30
CA THR A 73 -5.76 -6.31 -7.46
C THR A 73 -5.63 -7.83 -7.55
N VAL A 74 -6.76 -8.52 -7.63
CA VAL A 74 -6.83 -9.94 -7.98
C VAL A 74 -7.17 -10.09 -9.46
N LYS A 75 -6.47 -10.99 -10.14
CA LYS A 75 -6.70 -11.35 -11.53
C LYS A 75 -6.97 -12.84 -11.67
N LEU A 76 -7.87 -13.19 -12.59
CA LEU A 76 -7.92 -14.53 -13.17
C LEU A 76 -7.27 -14.48 -14.54
N LEU A 77 -6.17 -15.21 -14.69
CA LEU A 77 -5.34 -15.22 -15.89
C LEU A 77 -5.51 -16.55 -16.60
N LYS A 78 -5.87 -16.50 -17.89
CA LYS A 78 -5.98 -17.68 -18.75
C LYS A 78 -4.76 -17.76 -19.66
N HIS A 79 -4.00 -18.84 -19.57
CA HIS A 79 -2.85 -19.08 -20.43
C HIS A 79 -3.28 -19.28 -21.89
N LYS A 80 -2.66 -18.53 -22.81
CA LYS A 80 -3.02 -18.46 -24.24
C LYS A 80 -3.00 -19.83 -24.93
N THR A 81 -1.95 -20.62 -24.70
CA THR A 81 -1.79 -21.95 -25.31
C THR A 81 -2.50 -23.08 -24.56
N SER A 82 -2.26 -23.23 -23.25
CA SER A 82 -2.79 -24.37 -22.48
C SER A 82 -4.26 -24.20 -22.07
N GLY A 83 -4.79 -22.98 -22.11
CA GLY A 83 -6.14 -22.66 -21.63
C GLY A 83 -6.33 -22.76 -20.12
N LYS A 84 -5.30 -23.14 -19.35
CA LYS A 84 -5.36 -23.21 -17.88
C LYS A 84 -5.58 -21.83 -17.30
N ILE A 85 -6.35 -21.77 -16.22
CA ILE A 85 -6.64 -20.53 -15.49
C ILE A 85 -5.95 -20.58 -14.13
N ARG A 86 -5.26 -19.49 -13.77
CA ARG A 86 -4.70 -19.28 -12.44
C ARG A 86 -5.19 -17.97 -11.83
N LEU A 87 -5.18 -17.91 -10.50
CA LEU A 87 -5.42 -16.70 -9.75
C LEU A 87 -4.08 -16.07 -9.38
N VAL A 88 -3.92 -14.78 -9.66
CA VAL A 88 -2.76 -13.97 -9.25
C VAL A 88 -3.28 -12.76 -8.49
N MET A 89 -2.68 -12.45 -7.34
CA MET A 89 -2.95 -11.23 -6.59
C MET A 89 -1.64 -10.56 -6.21
N ARG A 90 -1.55 -9.25 -6.44
CA ARG A 90 -0.41 -8.43 -6.00
C ARG A 90 -0.93 -7.35 -5.05
N GLN A 91 -0.20 -7.12 -3.98
CA GLN A 91 -0.51 -6.04 -3.04
C GLN A 91 -0.24 -4.69 -3.72
N SER A 92 -1.20 -3.77 -3.61
CA SER A 92 -1.11 -2.40 -4.13
C SER A 92 -0.53 -1.45 -3.10
#